data_AF-A0A6N2EL22-F1
#
_entry.id   AF-A0A6N2EL22-F1
#
_cell.length_a   1.000
_cell.length_b   1.000
_cell.length_c   1.000
_cell.angle_alpha   90.00
_cell.angle_beta   90.00
_cell.angle_gamma   90.00
#
_symmetry.space_group_name_H-M   'P 1'
#
loop_
_entity.id
_entity.type
_entity.pdbx_description
1 polymer ?
#
loop_
_entity_poly.entity_id
_entity_poly.type
_entity_poly.pdbx_seq_one_letter_code
_entity_poly.pdbx_strand_id
1 'polypeptide(L)'
;MPQCVIDNSLTRLEVPGFRYPLGVFPTSELTPRPGFAVSFEPADGGESAEDGAEWEEWPDRYAYEVVVSSERLPAMVSSLLPLLPGRVYPILDVLGRDAYREIDPFISYELVGLDRFIDGVRRYRPFLYEDGLCGFGAMCDDPFIYLVIDEHKNLVLRVTPEDRERVEKILRSFDLEQIEDPVGIDAADHEHRSVLLAPEDKPEFLSVDEVVERLRDEWRLTLNIDIESNTDDDGRELGVTAWRCLVRVNTEENPDPKYAEVLMEAPNFRCAEEGCQEATIRRLGLDEASLIDLITISADRVRPETLKRWLAGRRQEASEMLSDLPDTRIHRVRWLG
;
A
#
# COMPACT_ATOMS: atom_id res chain seq x y z
N MET A 1 6.26 -20.69 -11.86
CA MET A 1 6.44 -19.25 -11.55
C MET A 1 5.29 -18.87 -10.66
N PRO A 2 5.52 -18.13 -9.57
CA PRO A 2 4.43 -17.71 -8.70
C PRO A 2 3.45 -16.79 -9.44
N GLN A 3 2.17 -16.86 -9.10
CA GLN A 3 1.09 -16.18 -9.81
C GLN A 3 0.13 -15.51 -8.85
N CYS A 4 -0.33 -14.33 -9.25
CA CYS A 4 -1.48 -13.66 -8.65
C CYS A 4 -2.74 -14.19 -9.36
N VAL A 5 -3.64 -14.86 -8.63
CA VAL A 5 -4.79 -15.56 -9.21
C VAL A 5 -6.07 -15.12 -8.50
N ILE A 6 -7.11 -14.79 -9.27
CA ILE A 6 -8.43 -14.43 -8.73
C ILE A 6 -9.13 -15.69 -8.20
N ASP A 7 -9.75 -15.57 -7.03
CA ASP A 7 -10.73 -16.54 -6.55
C ASP A 7 -12.01 -16.46 -7.41
N ASN A 8 -12.13 -17.39 -8.35
CA ASN A 8 -13.27 -17.48 -9.25
C ASN A 8 -14.58 -17.92 -8.56
N SER A 9 -14.57 -18.24 -7.26
CA SER A 9 -15.80 -18.44 -6.49
C SER A 9 -16.51 -17.12 -6.17
N LEU A 10 -15.81 -15.99 -6.25
CA LEU A 10 -16.36 -14.66 -6.01
C LEU A 10 -17.30 -14.24 -7.14
N THR A 11 -18.40 -13.61 -6.75
CA THR A 11 -19.36 -13.03 -7.71
C THR A 11 -19.15 -11.52 -7.77
N ARG A 12 -19.04 -11.00 -8.99
CA ARG A 12 -18.99 -9.57 -9.26
C ARG A 12 -20.38 -8.95 -9.19
N LEU A 13 -20.50 -7.81 -8.52
CA LEU A 13 -21.71 -7.01 -8.57
C LEU A 13 -21.75 -6.24 -9.91
N GLU A 14 -22.85 -6.38 -10.64
CA GLU A 14 -23.09 -5.69 -11.90
C GLU A 14 -24.46 -5.01 -11.85
N VAL A 15 -24.51 -3.77 -12.33
CA VAL A 15 -25.74 -3.01 -12.57
C VAL A 15 -25.78 -2.60 -14.05
N PRO A 16 -26.94 -2.16 -14.60
CA PRO A 16 -27.01 -1.82 -16.02
C PRO A 16 -25.94 -0.80 -16.43
N GLY A 17 -25.00 -1.21 -17.29
CA GLY A 17 -23.94 -0.35 -17.82
C GLY A 17 -22.74 -0.15 -16.90
N PHE A 18 -22.66 -0.82 -15.74
CA PHE A 18 -21.54 -0.68 -14.82
C PHE A 18 -21.22 -1.98 -14.07
N ARG A 19 -19.94 -2.29 -13.95
CA ARG A 19 -19.40 -3.42 -13.20
C ARG A 19 -18.46 -2.92 -12.14
N TYR A 20 -18.75 -3.27 -10.90
CA TYR A 20 -17.87 -2.99 -9.78
C TYR A 20 -16.63 -3.89 -9.83
N PRO A 21 -15.47 -3.45 -9.29
CA PRO A 21 -14.35 -4.33 -9.00
C PRO A 21 -14.79 -5.52 -8.15
N LEU A 22 -14.06 -6.64 -8.21
CA LEU A 22 -14.42 -7.81 -7.39
C LEU A 22 -14.26 -7.56 -5.90
N GLY A 23 -13.27 -6.75 -5.51
CA GLY A 23 -12.82 -6.59 -4.13
C GLY A 23 -13.41 -5.39 -3.42
N VAL A 24 -14.06 -4.47 -4.13
CA VAL A 24 -14.74 -3.32 -3.53
C VAL A 24 -16.10 -3.14 -4.20
N PHE A 25 -17.15 -3.05 -3.38
CA PHE A 25 -18.53 -2.97 -3.85
C PHE A 25 -19.44 -2.33 -2.81
N PRO A 26 -20.50 -1.62 -3.25
CA PRO A 26 -21.46 -1.00 -2.33
C PRO A 26 -22.29 -2.06 -1.59
N THR A 27 -22.61 -1.78 -0.33
CA THR A 27 -23.56 -2.55 0.50
C THR A 27 -24.94 -1.91 0.58
N SER A 28 -25.05 -0.66 0.10
CA SER A 28 -26.31 0.09 -0.03
C SER A 28 -26.64 0.39 -1.50
N GLU A 29 -27.86 0.85 -1.77
CA GLU A 29 -28.29 1.16 -3.14
C GLU A 29 -27.48 2.34 -3.71
N LEU A 30 -26.78 2.09 -4.82
CA LEU A 30 -25.94 3.05 -5.50
C LEU A 30 -26.23 3.02 -7.00
N THR A 31 -26.44 4.19 -7.60
CA THR A 31 -26.50 4.33 -9.06
C THR A 31 -25.18 4.96 -9.54
N PRO A 32 -24.25 4.17 -10.07
CA PRO A 32 -22.96 4.69 -10.50
C PRO A 32 -23.13 5.64 -11.70
N ARG A 33 -22.33 6.70 -11.72
CA ARG A 33 -22.30 7.68 -12.80
C ARG A 33 -20.87 7.79 -13.33
N PRO A 34 -20.51 7.01 -14.36
CA PRO A 34 -19.22 7.12 -15.01
C PRO A 34 -19.04 8.49 -15.65
N GLY A 35 -17.82 9.00 -15.61
CA GLY A 35 -17.46 10.31 -16.13
C GLY A 35 -16.21 10.82 -15.42
N PHE A 36 -15.90 12.08 -15.64
CA PHE A 36 -14.82 12.73 -14.89
C PHE A 36 -15.23 14.13 -14.42
N ALA A 37 -14.85 14.46 -13.19
CA ALA A 37 -14.82 15.83 -12.70
C ALA A 37 -13.42 16.39 -12.93
N VAL A 38 -13.32 17.71 -13.10
CA VAL A 38 -12.02 18.39 -13.21
C VAL A 38 -12.07 19.71 -12.45
N SER A 39 -11.05 19.91 -11.62
CA SER A 39 -10.81 21.15 -10.90
C SER A 39 -9.42 21.70 -11.26
N PHE A 40 -9.25 23.01 -11.15
CA PHE A 40 -7.94 23.65 -11.26
C PHE A 40 -7.39 23.91 -9.86
N GLU A 41 -6.18 23.44 -9.60
CA GLU A 41 -5.46 23.65 -8.34
C GLU A 41 -4.27 24.58 -8.63
N PRO A 42 -4.23 25.80 -8.07
CA PRO A 42 -3.09 26.70 -8.26
C PRO A 42 -1.85 26.16 -7.56
N ALA A 43 -0.67 26.58 -8.02
CA ALA A 43 0.59 26.28 -7.35
C ALA A 43 0.55 26.71 -5.87
N ASP A 44 1.05 25.85 -4.97
CA ASP A 44 0.98 26.06 -3.52
C ASP A 44 2.20 26.80 -2.96
N GLY A 45 3.18 27.13 -3.79
CA GLY A 45 4.24 28.09 -3.49
C GLY A 45 5.19 27.69 -2.36
N GLY A 46 5.16 26.42 -1.94
CA GLY A 46 6.08 25.86 -0.96
C GLY A 46 6.16 26.66 0.34
N GLU A 47 5.02 27.10 0.92
CA GLU A 47 5.05 27.77 2.22
C GLU A 47 5.67 26.84 3.27
N SER A 48 6.93 27.14 3.58
CA SER A 48 7.78 26.53 4.60
C SER A 48 6.96 26.22 5.84
N ALA A 49 6.79 24.93 6.15
CA ALA A 49 6.36 24.52 7.48
C ALA A 49 7.34 25.11 8.49
N GLU A 50 6.82 25.67 9.59
CA GLU A 50 7.60 26.24 10.69
C GLU A 50 8.59 25.22 11.33
N ASP A 51 8.54 23.96 10.90
CA ASP A 51 9.33 22.83 11.40
C ASP A 51 10.39 22.28 10.42
N GLY A 52 10.70 22.99 9.32
CA GLY A 52 11.84 22.64 8.45
C GLY A 52 11.64 21.41 7.56
N ALA A 53 10.41 20.95 7.39
CA ALA A 53 10.04 20.02 6.32
C ALA A 53 9.85 20.80 5.01
N GLU A 54 10.70 20.56 4.01
CA GLU A 54 10.46 20.96 2.63
C GLU A 54 9.28 20.13 2.10
N TRP A 55 8.07 20.68 2.16
CA TRP A 55 6.96 20.10 1.42
C TRP A 55 7.26 20.21 -0.09
N GLU A 56 6.96 19.17 -0.86
CA GLU A 56 7.05 19.21 -2.32
C GLU A 56 6.12 20.30 -2.85
N GLU A 57 6.68 21.33 -3.49
CA GLU A 57 5.92 22.39 -4.16
C GLU A 57 5.24 21.80 -5.40
N TRP A 58 3.91 21.87 -5.44
CA TRP A 58 3.15 21.37 -6.58
C TRP A 58 2.84 22.53 -7.54
N PRO A 59 3.00 22.34 -8.87
CA PRO A 59 2.73 23.38 -9.85
C PRO A 59 1.23 23.63 -10.03
N ASP A 60 0.90 24.65 -10.81
CA ASP A 60 -0.44 24.81 -11.40
C ASP A 60 -0.82 23.50 -12.11
N ARG A 61 -2.02 22.99 -11.82
CA ARG A 61 -2.44 21.67 -12.31
C ARG A 61 -3.95 21.55 -12.42
N TYR A 62 -4.37 20.61 -13.24
CA TYR A 62 -5.74 20.12 -13.27
C TYR A 62 -5.81 18.79 -12.54
N ALA A 63 -6.70 18.70 -11.55
CA ALA A 63 -7.02 17.46 -10.86
C ALA A 63 -8.29 16.85 -11.45
N TYR A 64 -8.20 15.58 -11.82
CA TYR A 64 -9.28 14.80 -12.40
C TYR A 64 -9.64 13.67 -11.45
N GLU A 65 -10.93 13.55 -11.18
CA GLU A 65 -11.54 12.40 -10.52
C GLU A 65 -12.34 11.65 -11.56
N VAL A 66 -11.96 10.39 -11.83
CA VAL A 66 -12.46 9.63 -12.97
C VAL A 66 -13.09 8.34 -12.47
N VAL A 67 -14.39 8.19 -12.74
CA VAL A 67 -15.14 6.98 -12.47
C VAL A 67 -15.37 6.24 -13.77
N VAL A 68 -14.95 4.98 -13.82
CA VAL A 68 -15.18 4.10 -14.97
C VAL A 68 -15.50 2.69 -14.50
N SER A 69 -16.27 1.96 -15.29
CA SER A 69 -16.55 0.55 -15.05
C SER A 69 -15.26 -0.28 -15.00
N SER A 70 -15.17 -1.20 -14.04
CA SER A 70 -13.94 -1.95 -13.71
C SER A 70 -13.30 -2.67 -14.90
N GLU A 71 -14.08 -3.19 -15.85
CA GLU A 71 -13.57 -3.89 -17.03
C GLU A 71 -12.83 -2.97 -18.01
N ARG A 72 -13.08 -1.65 -17.95
CA ARG A 72 -12.44 -0.65 -18.83
C ARG A 72 -11.22 -0.02 -18.19
N LEU A 73 -11.13 -0.02 -16.86
CA LEU A 73 -10.07 0.63 -16.09
C LEU A 73 -8.65 0.20 -16.54
N PRO A 74 -8.32 -1.09 -16.71
CA PRO A 74 -6.97 -1.48 -17.14
C PRO A 74 -6.56 -0.94 -18.52
N ALA A 75 -7.51 -0.88 -19.46
CA ALA A 75 -7.25 -0.37 -20.80
C ALA A 75 -7.08 1.17 -20.79
N MET A 76 -7.87 1.85 -19.95
CA MET A 76 -7.75 3.29 -19.74
C MET A 76 -6.39 3.64 -19.12
N VAL A 77 -6.01 2.97 -18.05
CA VAL A 77 -4.70 3.14 -17.41
C VAL A 77 -3.58 2.88 -18.42
N SER A 78 -3.66 1.79 -19.20
CA SER A 78 -2.67 1.50 -20.25
C SER A 78 -2.54 2.63 -21.30
N SER A 79 -3.59 3.42 -21.52
CA SER A 79 -3.57 4.56 -22.45
C SER A 79 -3.02 5.84 -21.81
N LEU A 80 -3.08 5.94 -20.49
CA LEU A 80 -2.55 7.07 -19.70
C LEU A 80 -1.08 6.89 -19.29
N LEU A 81 -0.61 5.66 -19.08
CA LEU A 81 0.78 5.38 -18.72
C LEU A 81 1.81 5.97 -19.69
N PRO A 82 1.58 6.05 -21.03
CA PRO A 82 2.49 6.74 -21.96
C PRO A 82 2.55 8.27 -21.81
N LEU A 83 1.77 8.87 -20.91
CA LEU A 83 1.95 10.26 -20.50
C LEU A 83 3.15 10.39 -19.56
N LEU A 84 3.39 9.38 -18.72
CA LEU A 84 4.50 9.38 -17.76
C LEU A 84 5.86 9.35 -18.49
N PRO A 85 6.88 10.01 -17.93
CA PRO A 85 8.23 9.92 -18.45
C PRO A 85 8.84 8.53 -18.23
N GLY A 86 10.04 8.29 -18.79
CA GLY A 86 10.69 6.98 -18.74
C GLY A 86 11.08 6.49 -17.34
N ARG A 87 10.98 7.35 -16.32
CA ARG A 87 11.17 7.03 -14.92
C ARG A 87 10.15 7.76 -14.05
N VAL A 88 9.71 7.12 -12.98
CA VAL A 88 8.63 7.61 -12.10
C VAL A 88 8.92 7.24 -10.65
N TYR A 89 8.15 7.79 -9.72
CA TYR A 89 8.02 7.38 -8.33
C TYR A 89 6.76 6.54 -8.17
N PRO A 90 6.85 5.20 -8.14
CA PRO A 90 5.69 4.36 -7.92
C PRO A 90 5.07 4.58 -6.54
N ILE A 91 3.76 4.40 -6.47
CA ILE A 91 2.92 4.53 -5.27
C ILE A 91 2.11 3.23 -5.14
N LEU A 92 1.99 2.74 -3.92
CA LEU A 92 1.13 1.63 -3.55
C LEU A 92 0.51 1.93 -2.19
N ASP A 93 -0.80 2.10 -2.14
CA ASP A 93 -1.54 2.25 -0.90
C ASP A 93 -2.15 0.90 -0.56
N VAL A 94 -2.00 0.43 0.67
CA VAL A 94 -2.53 -0.88 1.09
C VAL A 94 -3.43 -0.67 2.30
N LEU A 95 -4.63 -1.25 2.32
CA LEU A 95 -5.44 -1.27 3.52
C LEU A 95 -4.71 -2.10 4.58
N GLY A 96 -4.20 -1.40 5.58
CA GLY A 96 -3.26 -1.91 6.55
C GLY A 96 -3.92 -2.86 7.56
N ARG A 97 -3.09 -3.55 8.34
CA ARG A 97 -3.54 -4.35 9.50
C ARG A 97 -3.30 -3.63 10.82
N ASP A 98 -2.80 -2.41 10.75
CA ASP A 98 -2.55 -1.57 11.89
C ASP A 98 -3.87 -1.23 12.62
N ALA A 99 -3.85 -1.31 13.95
CA ALA A 99 -5.05 -1.09 14.74
C ALA A 99 -5.51 0.38 14.83
N TYR A 100 -4.68 1.31 14.38
CA TYR A 100 -4.83 2.76 14.53
C TYR A 100 -4.52 3.54 13.24
N ARG A 101 -4.23 2.84 12.14
CA ARG A 101 -4.04 3.39 10.80
C ARG A 101 -4.78 2.53 9.79
N GLU A 102 -5.62 3.15 8.99
CA GLU A 102 -6.42 2.46 7.97
C GLU A 102 -5.60 2.10 6.71
N ILE A 103 -4.76 3.02 6.24
CA ILE A 103 -3.99 2.87 5.00
C ILE A 103 -2.50 2.89 5.30
N ASP A 104 -1.76 1.94 4.75
CA ASP A 104 -0.30 1.91 4.68
C ASP A 104 0.16 2.49 3.33
N PRO A 105 0.56 3.77 3.27
CA PRO A 105 1.02 4.37 2.03
C PRO A 105 2.48 3.99 1.76
N PHE A 106 2.77 3.38 0.62
CA PHE A 106 4.11 3.08 0.19
C PHE A 106 4.49 3.91 -1.04
N ILE A 107 5.63 4.59 -0.99
CA ILE A 107 6.16 5.38 -2.11
C ILE A 107 7.62 5.04 -2.36
N SER A 108 8.04 5.11 -3.61
CA SER A 108 9.46 5.14 -3.93
C SER A 108 9.99 6.57 -3.82
N TYR A 109 11.03 6.79 -3.02
CA TYR A 109 11.80 8.04 -3.03
C TYR A 109 12.91 8.04 -4.09
N GLU A 110 13.03 6.95 -4.85
CA GLU A 110 13.95 6.83 -5.97
C GLU A 110 13.20 6.67 -7.28
N LEU A 111 13.75 7.21 -8.36
CA LEU A 111 13.20 7.03 -9.70
C LEU A 111 13.34 5.57 -10.17
N VAL A 112 12.20 4.94 -10.45
CA VAL A 112 12.08 3.59 -11.02
C VAL A 112 11.77 3.69 -12.51
N GLY A 113 12.39 2.83 -13.33
CA GLY A 113 12.09 2.76 -14.76
C GLY A 113 10.61 2.46 -15.01
N LEU A 114 9.98 3.20 -15.92
CA LEU A 114 8.56 3.03 -16.26
C LEU A 114 8.26 1.61 -16.76
N ASP A 115 9.21 0.98 -17.45
CA ASP A 115 9.15 -0.41 -17.87
C ASP A 115 9.03 -1.38 -16.67
N ARG A 116 9.79 -1.15 -15.60
CA ARG A 116 9.73 -1.94 -14.36
C ARG A 116 8.41 -1.73 -13.63
N PHE A 117 7.90 -0.50 -13.60
CA PHE A 117 6.57 -0.19 -13.07
C PHE A 117 5.48 -0.96 -13.84
N ILE A 118 5.45 -0.80 -15.17
CA ILE A 118 4.48 -1.46 -16.07
C ILE A 118 4.54 -2.99 -15.95
N ASP A 119 5.74 -3.56 -15.85
CA ASP A 119 5.90 -5.01 -15.67
C ASP A 119 5.28 -5.50 -14.35
N GLY A 120 5.44 -4.75 -13.26
CA GLY A 120 4.76 -5.01 -11.99
C GLY A 120 3.24 -4.92 -12.16
N VAL A 121 2.74 -3.83 -12.77
CA VAL A 121 1.30 -3.64 -13.04
C VAL A 121 0.71 -4.81 -13.82
N ARG A 122 1.42 -5.29 -14.85
CA ARG A 122 0.99 -6.42 -15.67
C ARG A 122 1.00 -7.73 -14.88
N ARG A 123 2.04 -7.99 -14.10
CA ARG A 123 2.24 -9.25 -13.36
C ARG A 123 1.24 -9.41 -12.23
N TYR A 124 0.95 -8.32 -11.51
CA TYR A 124 0.07 -8.30 -10.34
C TYR A 124 -1.29 -7.69 -10.65
N ARG A 125 -1.69 -7.69 -11.93
CA ARG A 125 -2.95 -7.12 -12.42
C ARG A 125 -4.19 -7.53 -11.59
N PRO A 126 -4.38 -8.81 -11.19
CA PRO A 126 -5.52 -9.18 -10.37
C PRO A 126 -5.57 -8.46 -9.02
N PHE A 127 -4.43 -8.31 -8.35
CA PHE A 127 -4.36 -7.55 -7.12
C PHE A 127 -4.68 -6.07 -7.38
N LEU A 128 -3.94 -5.44 -8.29
CA LEU A 128 -3.97 -4.00 -8.48
C LEU A 128 -5.32 -3.47 -8.99
N TYR A 129 -5.99 -4.18 -9.91
CA TYR A 129 -7.24 -3.71 -10.52
C TYR A 129 -8.52 -4.28 -9.89
N GLU A 130 -8.45 -5.39 -9.17
CA GLU A 130 -9.65 -6.08 -8.68
C GLU A 130 -9.72 -6.16 -7.16
N ASP A 131 -8.59 -6.27 -6.46
CA ASP A 131 -8.56 -6.44 -5.00
C ASP A 131 -8.92 -5.12 -4.30
N GLY A 132 -9.80 -5.18 -3.29
CA GLY A 132 -10.24 -3.98 -2.58
C GLY A 132 -9.21 -3.48 -1.58
N LEU A 133 -8.12 -4.20 -1.33
CA LEU A 133 -7.17 -3.86 -0.28
C LEU A 133 -6.02 -2.97 -0.75
N CYS A 134 -6.05 -2.43 -1.98
CA CYS A 134 -4.98 -1.56 -2.46
C CYS A 134 -5.40 -0.47 -3.44
N GLY A 135 -4.72 0.66 -3.37
CA GLY A 135 -4.54 1.62 -4.45
C GLY A 135 -3.13 1.50 -5.04
N PHE A 136 -2.91 1.97 -6.27
CA PHE A 136 -1.59 1.99 -6.89
C PHE A 136 -1.47 3.07 -7.95
N GLY A 137 -0.24 3.50 -8.20
CA GLY A 137 0.00 4.51 -9.22
C GLY A 137 1.45 4.88 -9.35
N ALA A 138 1.67 6.02 -9.97
CA ALA A 138 2.99 6.61 -10.11
C ALA A 138 2.89 8.13 -10.22
N MET A 139 3.91 8.80 -9.71
CA MET A 139 4.10 10.24 -9.85
C MET A 139 5.41 10.52 -10.61
N CYS A 140 5.47 11.65 -11.30
CA CYS A 140 6.73 12.32 -11.64
C CYS A 140 6.58 13.82 -11.37
N ASP A 141 7.70 14.46 -11.04
CA ASP A 141 7.86 15.90 -10.81
C ASP A 141 8.11 16.69 -12.11
N ASP A 142 8.89 16.15 -13.06
CA ASP A 142 9.18 16.79 -14.35
C ASP A 142 9.09 15.82 -15.56
N PRO A 143 8.04 15.92 -16.40
CA PRO A 143 6.85 16.76 -16.23
C PRO A 143 5.99 16.29 -15.05
N PHE A 144 5.31 17.23 -14.38
CA PHE A 144 4.43 16.90 -13.26
C PHE A 144 3.22 16.09 -13.72
N ILE A 145 3.17 14.83 -13.30
CA ILE A 145 2.05 13.92 -13.52
C ILE A 145 1.88 13.07 -12.27
N TYR A 146 0.68 13.07 -11.70
CA TYR A 146 0.29 12.19 -10.60
C TYR A 146 -0.84 11.30 -11.10
N LEU A 147 -0.63 10.00 -11.24
CA LEU A 147 -1.63 9.05 -11.74
C LEU A 147 -1.79 7.92 -10.71
N VAL A 148 -2.92 7.89 -10.02
CA VAL A 148 -3.22 6.89 -8.99
C VAL A 148 -4.61 6.32 -9.20
N ILE A 149 -4.72 5.01 -9.04
CA ILE A 149 -5.98 4.30 -8.89
C ILE A 149 -6.11 4.03 -7.39
N ASP A 150 -7.12 4.59 -6.73
CA ASP A 150 -7.31 4.40 -5.29
C ASP A 150 -7.84 3.00 -4.94
N GLU A 151 -8.04 2.72 -3.65
CA GLU A 151 -8.62 1.48 -3.13
C GLU A 151 -10.06 1.23 -3.58
N HIS A 152 -10.80 2.29 -3.92
CA HIS A 152 -12.15 2.25 -4.49
C HIS A 152 -12.15 1.99 -6.00
N LYS A 153 -10.96 1.95 -6.61
CA LYS A 153 -10.70 1.82 -8.05
C LYS A 153 -11.19 3.00 -8.89
N ASN A 154 -11.28 4.17 -8.28
CA ASN A 154 -11.38 5.43 -8.99
C ASN A 154 -9.99 5.88 -9.46
N LEU A 155 -9.91 6.53 -10.62
CA LEU A 155 -8.66 7.12 -11.11
C LEU A 155 -8.59 8.58 -10.66
N VAL A 156 -7.53 8.91 -9.94
CA VAL A 156 -7.11 10.27 -9.61
C VAL A 156 -5.92 10.63 -10.49
N LEU A 157 -6.07 11.69 -11.27
CA LEU A 157 -5.03 12.16 -12.18
C LEU A 157 -4.78 13.65 -11.96
N ARG A 158 -3.52 14.06 -11.76
CA ARG A 158 -3.12 15.46 -11.78
C ARG A 158 -2.09 15.68 -12.87
N VAL A 159 -2.28 16.71 -13.69
CA VAL A 159 -1.37 17.06 -14.78
C VAL A 159 -1.26 18.58 -14.90
N THR A 160 -0.16 19.05 -15.49
CA THR A 160 0.00 20.48 -15.80
C THR A 160 -0.99 20.94 -16.88
N PRO A 161 -1.22 22.27 -17.03
CA PRO A 161 -2.12 22.81 -18.04
C PRO A 161 -1.82 22.36 -19.48
N GLU A 162 -0.56 22.09 -19.80
CA GLU A 162 -0.11 21.66 -21.13
C GLU A 162 -0.66 20.28 -21.52
N ASP A 163 -0.80 19.37 -20.56
CA ASP A 163 -1.25 17.99 -20.81
C ASP A 163 -2.78 17.83 -20.76
N ARG A 164 -3.52 18.87 -20.36
CA ARG A 164 -4.98 18.86 -20.23
C ARG A 164 -5.71 18.32 -21.46
N GLU A 165 -5.42 18.88 -22.65
CA GLU A 165 -6.13 18.49 -23.88
C GLU A 165 -5.86 17.01 -24.22
N ARG A 166 -4.64 16.55 -23.96
CA ARG A 166 -4.22 15.16 -24.19
C ARG A 166 -4.94 14.20 -23.25
N VAL A 167 -5.04 14.54 -21.96
CA VAL A 167 -5.79 13.78 -20.95
C VAL A 167 -7.27 13.69 -21.31
N GLU A 168 -7.93 14.83 -21.53
CA GLU A 168 -9.38 14.85 -21.85
C GLU A 168 -9.68 14.06 -23.12
N LYS A 169 -8.79 14.08 -24.13
CA LYS A 169 -8.93 13.27 -25.34
C LYS A 169 -8.86 11.76 -25.05
N ILE A 170 -7.97 11.33 -24.16
CA ILE A 170 -7.89 9.93 -23.73
C ILE A 170 -9.18 9.56 -23.00
N LEU A 171 -9.61 10.34 -22.01
CA LEU A 171 -10.85 10.07 -21.25
C LEU A 171 -12.08 9.97 -22.16
N ARG A 172 -12.25 10.90 -23.11
CA ARG A 172 -13.33 10.87 -24.11
C ARG A 172 -13.28 9.65 -25.04
N SER A 173 -12.09 9.07 -25.29
CA SER A 173 -11.98 7.83 -26.07
C SER A 173 -12.50 6.59 -25.34
N PHE A 174 -12.69 6.71 -24.02
CA PHE A 174 -13.41 5.75 -23.18
C PHE A 174 -14.87 6.19 -22.93
N ASP A 175 -15.45 7.01 -23.81
CA ASP A 175 -16.83 7.50 -23.71
C ASP A 175 -17.14 8.17 -22.36
N LEU A 176 -16.11 8.73 -21.70
CA LEU A 176 -16.28 9.49 -20.46
C LEU A 176 -16.51 10.95 -20.81
N GLU A 177 -17.60 11.50 -20.30
CA GLU A 177 -17.92 12.91 -20.39
C GLU A 177 -17.50 13.64 -19.12
N GLN A 178 -17.21 14.93 -19.25
CA GLN A 178 -17.02 15.78 -18.08
C GLN A 178 -18.38 15.98 -17.42
N ILE A 179 -18.49 15.63 -16.15
CA ILE A 179 -19.69 15.79 -15.33
C ILE A 179 -19.31 16.45 -14.00
N GLU A 180 -20.29 17.06 -13.33
CA GLU A 180 -20.05 17.74 -12.06
C GLU A 180 -19.69 16.75 -10.95
N ASP A 181 -20.48 15.68 -10.84
CA ASP A 181 -20.35 14.68 -9.77
C ASP A 181 -20.33 13.26 -10.38
N PRO A 182 -19.16 12.73 -10.77
CA PRO A 182 -18.99 11.29 -10.96
C PRO A 182 -19.38 10.54 -9.69
N VAL A 183 -19.99 9.37 -9.84
CA VAL A 183 -20.43 8.56 -8.70
C VAL A 183 -19.78 7.19 -8.79
N GLY A 184 -18.70 7.04 -8.03
CA GLY A 184 -17.99 5.80 -7.76
C GLY A 184 -18.55 5.07 -6.54
N ILE A 185 -17.80 4.09 -6.04
CA ILE A 185 -18.22 3.20 -4.93
C ILE A 185 -18.16 3.93 -3.58
N ASP A 186 -17.20 4.83 -3.45
CA ASP A 186 -16.93 5.72 -2.33
C ASP A 186 -18.11 6.65 -1.98
N ALA A 187 -19.07 6.82 -2.88
CA ALA A 187 -20.29 7.61 -2.66
C ALA A 187 -21.37 6.91 -1.80
N ALA A 188 -21.13 5.67 -1.36
CA ALA A 188 -22.07 4.87 -0.56
C ALA A 188 -21.34 3.99 0.46
N ASP A 189 -22.08 3.46 1.44
CA ASP A 189 -21.55 2.39 2.30
C ASP A 189 -21.08 1.22 1.43
N HIS A 190 -19.87 0.74 1.66
CA HIS A 190 -19.23 -0.28 0.84
C HIS A 190 -18.33 -1.19 1.68
N GLU A 191 -17.92 -2.30 1.08
CA GLU A 191 -17.03 -3.27 1.71
C GLU A 191 -15.79 -3.50 0.86
N HIS A 192 -14.64 -3.63 1.53
CA HIS A 192 -13.38 -4.07 0.94
C HIS A 192 -13.12 -5.53 1.29
N ARG A 193 -12.63 -6.30 0.31
CA ARG A 193 -12.19 -7.68 0.48
C ARG A 193 -11.03 -7.99 -0.44
N SER A 194 -10.22 -8.97 -0.03
CA SER A 194 -9.29 -9.59 -0.96
C SER A 194 -10.01 -10.44 -1.99
N VAL A 195 -9.44 -10.52 -3.19
CA VAL A 195 -9.94 -11.34 -4.30
C VAL A 195 -8.96 -12.43 -4.71
N LEU A 196 -7.81 -12.50 -4.05
CA LEU A 196 -6.75 -13.45 -4.42
C LEU A 196 -7.03 -14.83 -3.82
N LEU A 197 -6.88 -15.84 -4.65
CA LEU A 197 -6.89 -17.24 -4.24
C LEU A 197 -5.49 -17.62 -3.76
N ALA A 198 -5.28 -17.78 -2.46
CA ALA A 198 -3.99 -18.17 -1.89
C ALA A 198 -4.16 -19.28 -0.81
N PRO A 199 -4.54 -20.51 -1.21
CA PRO A 199 -4.70 -21.60 -0.27
C PRO A 199 -3.32 -22.15 0.17
N GLU A 200 -3.23 -22.61 1.42
CA GLU A 200 -1.97 -23.08 2.03
C GLU A 200 -1.31 -24.24 1.26
N ASP A 201 -2.09 -25.02 0.50
CA ASP A 201 -1.60 -26.15 -0.29
C ASP A 201 -1.06 -25.77 -1.68
N LYS A 202 -1.14 -24.49 -2.07
CA LYS A 202 -0.64 -23.97 -3.36
C LYS A 202 0.26 -22.76 -3.17
N PRO A 203 1.51 -22.95 -2.72
CA PRO A 203 2.46 -21.86 -2.48
C PRO A 203 2.86 -21.10 -3.74
N GLU A 204 2.56 -21.63 -4.94
CA GLU A 204 2.70 -20.88 -6.18
C GLU A 204 1.67 -19.76 -6.36
N PHE A 205 0.57 -19.76 -5.59
CA PHE A 205 -0.44 -18.71 -5.61
C PHE A 205 -0.17 -17.70 -4.50
N LEU A 206 0.00 -16.45 -4.91
CA LEU A 206 0.43 -15.40 -4.00
C LEU A 206 -0.72 -14.84 -3.19
N SER A 207 -0.50 -14.76 -1.89
CA SER A 207 -1.27 -13.94 -0.98
C SER A 207 -1.04 -12.44 -1.24
N VAL A 208 -1.91 -11.60 -0.68
CA VAL A 208 -1.77 -10.13 -0.73
C VAL A 208 -0.41 -9.70 -0.16
N ASP A 209 0.00 -10.27 0.97
CA ASP A 209 1.25 -9.91 1.64
C ASP A 209 2.47 -10.19 0.75
N GLU A 210 2.50 -11.34 0.09
CA GLU A 210 3.60 -11.69 -0.82
C GLU A 210 3.61 -10.83 -2.09
N VAL A 211 2.44 -10.39 -2.57
CA VAL A 211 2.35 -9.44 -3.69
C VAL A 211 2.89 -8.07 -3.27
N VAL A 212 2.45 -7.57 -2.11
CA VAL A 212 2.90 -6.28 -1.56
C VAL A 212 4.41 -6.31 -1.32
N GLU A 213 4.93 -7.35 -0.68
CA GLU A 213 6.37 -7.53 -0.45
C GLU A 213 7.16 -7.47 -1.76
N ARG A 214 6.72 -8.20 -2.80
CA ARG A 214 7.40 -8.18 -4.09
C ARG A 214 7.29 -6.85 -4.81
N LEU A 215 6.14 -6.18 -4.72
CA LEU A 215 5.99 -4.84 -5.27
C LEU A 215 6.90 -3.84 -4.55
N ARG A 216 7.09 -3.96 -3.23
CA ARG A 216 8.04 -3.13 -2.48
C ARG A 216 9.47 -3.33 -2.95
N ASP A 217 9.92 -4.57 -3.13
CA ASP A 217 11.25 -4.86 -3.68
C ASP A 217 11.37 -4.42 -5.16
N GLU A 218 10.33 -4.69 -5.96
CA GLU A 218 10.29 -4.40 -7.40
C GLU A 218 10.22 -2.90 -7.66
N TRP A 219 9.52 -2.12 -6.85
CA TRP A 219 9.33 -0.68 -7.05
C TRP A 219 10.11 0.17 -6.04
N ARG A 220 10.97 -0.44 -5.20
CA ARG A 220 11.79 0.23 -4.18
C ARG A 220 10.94 1.09 -3.22
N LEU A 221 9.82 0.53 -2.80
CA LEU A 221 8.86 1.28 -2.00
C LEU A 221 9.23 1.25 -0.51
N THR A 222 9.08 2.41 0.11
CA THR A 222 9.22 2.62 1.55
C THR A 222 7.87 3.09 2.11
N LEU A 223 7.56 2.69 3.34
CA LEU A 223 6.36 3.15 4.04
C LEU A 223 6.48 4.66 4.29
N ASN A 224 5.56 5.44 3.74
CA ASN A 224 5.54 6.91 3.79
C ASN A 224 4.76 7.39 5.01
N ILE A 225 5.36 7.26 6.19
CA ILE A 225 4.78 7.72 7.46
C ILE A 225 5.83 8.50 8.25
N ASP A 226 5.37 9.32 9.20
CA ASP A 226 6.25 9.81 10.24
C ASP A 226 6.64 8.65 11.18
N ILE A 227 7.91 8.29 11.15
CA ILE A 227 8.47 7.17 11.94
C ILE A 227 8.78 7.56 13.39
N GLU A 228 8.82 8.86 13.69
CA GLU A 228 9.19 9.42 14.99
C GLU A 228 7.97 9.60 15.89
N SER A 229 6.86 10.06 15.33
CA SER A 229 5.60 10.18 16.06
C SER A 229 4.87 8.84 16.16
N ASN A 230 3.92 8.77 17.07
CA ASN A 230 3.01 7.63 17.18
C ASN A 230 1.60 8.12 17.48
N THR A 231 0.89 8.48 16.42
CA THR A 231 -0.48 8.98 16.46
C THR A 231 -1.44 8.04 15.75
N ASP A 232 -2.73 8.10 16.09
CA ASP A 232 -3.80 7.53 15.27
C ASP A 232 -4.10 8.41 14.04
N ASP A 233 -5.02 7.96 13.17
CA ASP A 233 -5.48 8.70 11.99
C ASP A 233 -6.14 10.05 12.32
N ASP A 234 -6.61 10.24 13.56
CA ASP A 234 -7.14 11.52 14.06
C ASP A 234 -6.01 12.44 14.61
N GLY A 235 -4.75 12.04 14.52
CA GLY A 235 -3.59 12.76 15.04
C GLY A 235 -3.42 12.71 16.56
N ARG A 236 -4.11 11.80 17.26
CA ARG A 236 -4.00 11.67 18.72
C ARG A 236 -2.80 10.83 19.09
N GLU A 237 -1.98 11.32 20.03
CA GLU A 237 -0.85 10.57 20.56
C GLU A 237 -1.29 9.27 21.25
N LEU A 238 -0.63 8.17 20.88
CA LEU A 238 -0.89 6.83 21.42
C LEU A 238 0.10 6.42 22.53
N GLY A 239 1.26 7.08 22.60
CA GLY A 239 2.35 6.71 23.49
C GLY A 239 2.97 5.36 23.11
N VAL A 240 3.36 4.55 24.10
CA VAL A 240 3.88 3.19 23.84
C VAL A 240 2.75 2.25 23.45
N THR A 241 2.88 1.61 22.30
CA THR A 241 1.89 0.67 21.77
C THR A 241 2.51 -0.71 21.57
N ALA A 242 1.67 -1.73 21.45
CA ALA A 242 2.10 -3.07 21.08
C ALA A 242 2.22 -3.17 19.56
N TRP A 243 3.24 -3.88 19.09
CA TRP A 243 3.56 -4.07 17.68
C TRP A 243 3.68 -5.56 17.36
N ARG A 244 3.21 -5.93 16.17
CA ARG A 244 3.53 -7.19 15.51
C ARG A 244 4.40 -6.88 14.31
N CYS A 245 5.66 -7.27 14.39
CA CYS A 245 6.59 -7.12 13.30
C CYS A 245 6.81 -8.45 12.59
N LEU A 246 6.85 -8.41 11.26
CA LEU A 246 7.25 -9.51 10.40
C LEU A 246 8.59 -9.16 9.78
N VAL A 247 9.61 -9.99 10.03
CA VAL A 247 10.97 -9.75 9.55
C VAL A 247 11.35 -10.85 8.57
N ARG A 248 11.77 -10.47 7.36
CA ARG A 248 12.37 -11.38 6.37
C ARG A 248 13.86 -11.49 6.62
N VAL A 249 14.36 -12.71 6.61
CA VAL A 249 15.75 -13.05 6.87
C VAL A 249 16.27 -13.95 5.75
N ASN A 250 17.38 -13.54 5.15
CA ASN A 250 18.15 -14.33 4.19
C ASN A 250 19.61 -14.38 4.66
N THR A 251 20.23 -15.57 4.60
CA THR A 251 21.64 -15.76 4.98
C THR A 251 22.43 -16.39 3.85
N GLU A 252 23.77 -16.29 3.90
CA GLU A 252 24.65 -16.99 2.95
C GLU A 252 24.40 -18.51 2.92
N GLU A 253 24.09 -19.11 4.08
CA GLU A 253 23.80 -20.54 4.20
C GLU A 253 22.40 -20.91 3.70
N ASN A 254 21.45 -19.97 3.78
CA ASN A 254 20.08 -20.16 3.35
C ASN A 254 19.58 -18.93 2.57
N PRO A 255 19.79 -18.92 1.25
CA PRO A 255 19.42 -17.80 0.41
C PRO A 255 17.90 -17.67 0.22
N ASP A 256 17.13 -18.73 0.50
CA ASP A 256 15.67 -18.68 0.49
C ASP A 256 15.15 -17.92 1.72
N PRO A 257 14.23 -16.95 1.55
CA PRO A 257 13.76 -16.10 2.63
C PRO A 257 13.05 -16.92 3.71
N LYS A 258 13.40 -16.65 4.97
CA LYS A 258 12.67 -17.10 6.16
C LYS A 258 12.05 -15.91 6.86
N TYR A 259 10.92 -16.14 7.52
CA TYR A 259 10.18 -15.07 8.17
C TYR A 259 10.15 -15.27 9.67
N ALA A 260 10.46 -14.23 10.43
CA ALA A 260 10.33 -14.20 11.88
C ALA A 260 9.19 -13.26 12.28
N GLU A 261 8.38 -13.69 13.25
CA GLU A 261 7.39 -12.84 13.91
C GLU A 261 7.96 -12.36 15.25
N VAL A 262 7.95 -11.03 15.43
CA VAL A 262 8.30 -10.37 16.68
C VAL A 262 7.05 -9.70 17.26
N LEU A 263 6.74 -9.99 18.53
CA LEU A 263 5.75 -9.23 19.29
C LEU A 263 6.48 -8.39 20.32
N MET A 264 6.20 -7.09 20.35
CA MET A 264 6.89 -6.15 21.24
C MET A 264 6.02 -4.95 21.62
N GLU A 265 6.49 -4.15 22.58
CA GLU A 265 6.01 -2.80 22.86
C GLU A 265 7.10 -1.80 22.45
N ALA A 266 6.73 -0.70 21.81
CA ALA A 266 7.64 0.37 21.38
C ALA A 266 6.89 1.73 21.29
N PRO A 267 7.61 2.86 21.46
CA PRO A 267 7.02 4.19 21.46
C PRO A 267 6.60 4.69 20.08
N ASN A 268 7.25 4.24 19.01
CA ASN A 268 7.00 4.65 17.63
C ASN A 268 7.52 3.59 16.63
N PHE A 269 7.30 3.85 15.33
CA PHE A 269 7.68 2.93 14.27
C PHE A 269 9.19 2.69 14.22
N ARG A 270 10.02 3.74 14.33
CA ARG A 270 11.50 3.60 14.32
C ARG A 270 11.96 2.59 15.37
N CYS A 271 11.51 2.77 16.62
CA CYS A 271 11.88 1.85 17.70
C CYS A 271 11.33 0.44 17.49
N ALA A 272 10.15 0.28 16.90
CA ALA A 272 9.59 -1.02 16.56
C ALA A 272 10.41 -1.74 15.47
N GLU A 273 10.81 -1.00 14.44
CA GLU A 273 11.62 -1.51 13.33
C GLU A 273 13.02 -1.93 13.80
N GLU A 274 13.77 -1.03 14.42
CA GLU A 274 15.12 -1.32 14.94
C GLU A 274 15.09 -2.45 15.97
N GLY A 275 14.14 -2.39 16.91
CA GLY A 275 14.05 -3.35 17.98
C GLY A 275 13.63 -4.75 17.52
N CYS A 276 12.81 -4.87 16.47
CA CYS A 276 12.43 -6.17 15.94
C CYS A 276 13.57 -6.84 15.14
N GLN A 277 14.36 -6.07 14.40
CA GLN A 277 15.53 -6.57 13.69
C GLN A 277 16.58 -7.08 14.68
N GLU A 278 16.92 -6.27 15.68
CA GLU A 278 17.87 -6.66 16.73
C GLU A 278 17.39 -7.90 17.51
N ALA A 279 16.10 -7.92 17.87
CA ALA A 279 15.53 -9.07 18.58
C ALA A 279 15.57 -10.35 17.73
N THR A 280 15.40 -10.23 16.41
CA THR A 280 15.49 -11.33 15.45
C THR A 280 16.92 -11.88 15.41
N ILE A 281 17.93 -11.01 15.25
CA ILE A 281 19.35 -11.40 15.25
C ILE A 281 19.70 -12.14 16.54
N ARG A 282 19.45 -11.50 17.69
CA ARG A 282 19.88 -12.02 19.00
C ARG A 282 19.15 -13.30 19.39
N ARG A 283 17.82 -13.35 19.27
CA ARG A 283 17.03 -14.49 19.77
C ARG A 283 17.01 -15.69 18.84
N LEU A 284 17.24 -15.48 17.55
CA LEU A 284 17.35 -16.58 16.58
C LEU A 284 18.79 -17.02 16.36
N GLY A 285 19.76 -16.35 17.00
CA GLY A 285 21.18 -16.71 16.96
C GLY A 285 21.77 -16.53 15.57
N LEU A 286 21.36 -15.49 14.85
CA LEU A 286 21.86 -15.20 13.52
C LEU A 286 23.26 -14.59 13.61
N ASP A 287 24.16 -15.04 12.75
CA ASP A 287 25.47 -14.41 12.57
C ASP A 287 25.31 -13.22 11.61
N GLU A 288 25.51 -12.01 12.12
CA GLU A 288 25.42 -10.77 11.34
C GLU A 288 26.34 -10.79 10.10
N ALA A 289 27.50 -11.43 10.19
CA ALA A 289 28.42 -11.54 9.07
C ALA A 289 27.89 -12.41 7.92
N SER A 290 26.91 -13.28 8.21
CA SER A 290 26.28 -14.19 7.25
C SER A 290 24.95 -13.65 6.70
N LEU A 291 24.46 -12.51 7.19
CA LEU A 291 23.20 -11.93 6.74
C LEU A 291 23.36 -11.34 5.34
N ILE A 292 22.54 -11.82 4.40
CA ILE A 292 22.39 -11.21 3.09
C ILE A 292 21.33 -10.11 3.16
N ASP A 293 20.21 -10.42 3.81
CA ASP A 293 19.05 -9.53 3.89
C ASP A 293 18.35 -9.68 5.25
N LEU A 294 17.99 -8.55 5.85
CA LEU A 294 17.21 -8.46 7.08
C LEU A 294 16.27 -7.26 6.96
N ILE A 295 15.03 -7.51 6.58
CA ILE A 295 14.07 -6.44 6.27
C ILE A 295 12.80 -6.61 7.09
N THR A 296 12.33 -5.52 7.67
CA THR A 296 11.01 -5.44 8.29
C THR A 296 9.95 -5.35 7.18
N ILE A 297 9.22 -6.45 6.99
CA ILE A 297 8.15 -6.57 5.99
C ILE A 297 6.88 -5.90 6.49
N SER A 298 6.54 -6.03 7.76
CA SER A 298 5.48 -5.21 8.35
C SER A 298 5.79 -4.93 9.80
N ALA A 299 5.26 -3.83 10.31
CA ALA A 299 5.26 -3.48 11.72
C ALA A 299 3.91 -2.82 12.03
N ASP A 300 2.96 -3.65 12.44
CA ASP A 300 1.57 -3.26 12.63
C ASP A 300 1.30 -3.07 14.13
N ARG A 301 0.74 -1.92 14.51
CA ARG A 301 0.27 -1.73 15.90
C ARG A 301 -0.91 -2.63 16.16
N VAL A 302 -0.95 -3.22 17.35
CA VAL A 302 -2.00 -4.14 17.77
C VAL A 302 -2.66 -3.68 19.06
N ARG A 303 -3.97 -3.86 19.15
CA ARG A 303 -4.71 -3.51 20.37
C ARG A 303 -4.20 -4.34 21.56
N PRO A 304 -4.12 -3.75 22.78
CA PRO A 304 -3.66 -4.45 23.97
C PRO A 304 -4.39 -5.78 24.26
N GLU A 305 -5.69 -5.85 23.98
CA GLU A 305 -6.51 -7.07 24.15
C GLU A 305 -6.10 -8.17 23.17
N THR A 306 -5.71 -7.80 21.94
CA THR A 306 -5.21 -8.73 20.93
C THR A 306 -3.84 -9.27 21.33
N LEU A 307 -2.93 -8.41 21.77
CA LEU A 307 -1.63 -8.85 22.30
C LEU A 307 -1.82 -9.82 23.47
N LYS A 308 -2.67 -9.48 24.46
CA LYS A 308 -2.98 -10.36 25.60
C LYS A 308 -3.48 -11.73 25.14
N ARG A 309 -4.37 -11.79 24.15
CA ARG A 309 -4.87 -13.06 23.59
C ARG A 309 -3.75 -13.87 22.93
N TRP A 310 -2.86 -13.25 22.16
CA TRP A 310 -1.75 -13.95 21.52
C TRP A 310 -0.69 -14.46 22.50
N LEU A 311 -0.57 -13.83 23.66
CA LEU A 311 0.30 -14.27 24.75
C LEU A 311 -0.40 -15.29 25.67
N ALA A 312 -1.73 -15.27 25.76
CA ALA A 312 -2.52 -16.20 26.55
C ALA A 312 -2.60 -17.58 25.87
N GLY A 313 -1.78 -18.53 26.33
CA GLY A 313 -1.83 -19.92 25.84
C GLY A 313 -0.49 -20.64 25.78
N ARG A 314 0.63 -19.96 26.05
CA ARG A 314 1.96 -20.58 26.11
C ARG A 314 2.62 -20.23 27.43
N ARG A 315 3.19 -21.25 28.10
CA ARG A 315 4.11 -21.05 29.23
C ARG A 315 5.19 -20.08 28.75
N GLN A 316 5.43 -19.03 29.52
CA GLN A 316 6.52 -18.08 29.33
C GLN A 316 7.80 -18.86 29.01
N GLU A 317 8.19 -18.95 27.75
CA GLU A 317 9.60 -18.91 27.42
C GLU A 317 10.02 -17.52 27.89
N ALA A 318 10.79 -17.54 28.97
CA ALA A 318 10.97 -16.41 29.85
C ALA A 318 11.30 -15.17 29.04
N SER A 319 10.57 -14.10 29.35
CA SER A 319 10.96 -12.73 29.11
C SER A 319 12.32 -12.50 29.78
N GLU A 320 13.41 -12.95 29.17
CA GLU A 320 14.68 -12.24 29.32
C GLU A 320 14.42 -10.88 28.66
N MET A 321 14.09 -9.91 29.51
CA MET A 321 14.13 -8.50 29.17
C MET A 321 15.52 -8.27 28.60
N LEU A 322 15.61 -8.11 27.29
CA LEU A 322 16.75 -7.42 26.70
C LEU A 322 16.59 -5.98 27.19
N SER A 323 17.23 -5.68 28.32
CA SER A 323 17.33 -4.36 28.94
C SER A 323 18.15 -3.36 28.12
N ASP A 324 18.52 -3.74 26.90
CA ASP A 324 19.63 -3.12 26.16
C ASP A 324 19.16 -2.38 24.91
N LEU A 325 17.88 -2.43 24.58
CA LEU A 325 17.28 -1.55 23.58
C LEU A 325 16.50 -0.45 24.31
N PRO A 326 16.93 0.82 24.23
CA PRO A 326 16.21 1.91 24.86
C PRO A 326 14.76 1.91 24.35
N ASP A 327 13.82 2.01 25.28
CA ASP A 327 12.40 2.23 25.04
C ASP A 327 11.61 1.09 24.35
N THR A 328 12.17 -0.12 24.18
CA THR A 328 11.42 -1.27 23.63
C THR A 328 11.30 -2.44 24.60
N ARG A 329 10.22 -3.22 24.47
CA ARG A 329 10.00 -4.44 25.25
C ARG A 329 9.60 -5.60 24.37
N ILE A 330 10.50 -6.58 24.22
CA ILE A 330 10.24 -7.77 23.40
C ILE A 330 9.47 -8.83 24.20
N HIS A 331 8.30 -9.22 23.70
CA HIS A 331 7.48 -10.28 24.29
C HIS A 331 7.77 -11.65 23.67
N ARG A 332 7.93 -11.72 22.35
CA ARG A 332 8.09 -12.98 21.61
C ARG A 332 8.88 -12.76 20.34
N VAL A 333 9.74 -13.72 20.00
CA VAL A 333 10.39 -13.84 18.70
C VAL A 333 10.25 -15.30 18.28
N ARG A 334 9.81 -15.58 17.05
CA ARG A 334 9.75 -16.96 16.53
C ARG A 334 9.85 -16.98 15.01
N TRP A 335 10.40 -18.06 14.46
CA TRP A 335 10.23 -18.37 13.05
C TRP A 335 8.76 -18.67 12.73
N LEU A 336 8.32 -18.19 11.56
CA LEU A 336 7.12 -18.66 10.89
C LEU A 336 7.52 -19.79 9.93
N GLY A 337 6.66 -20.80 9.83
CA GLY A 337 6.91 -22.01 9.05
C GLY A 337 5.63 -22.59 8.51
#